data_AF-A0A9D8I1D8-F1
#
_entry.id   AF-A0A9D8I1D8-F1
#
_cell.length_a   1.000
_cell.length_b   1.000
_cell.length_c   1.000
_cell.angle_alpha   90.00
_cell.angle_beta   90.00
_cell.angle_gamma   90.00
#
_symmetry.space_group_name_H-M   'P 1'
#
loop_
_entity.id
_entity.type
_entity.pdbx_description
1 polymer ?
#
loop_
_entity_poly.entity_id
_entity_poly.type
_entity_poly.pdbx_seq_one_letter_code
_entity_poly.pdbx_strand_id
1 'polypeptide(L)'
;MMIPKYTIEYTAQFKKHAQPHHHSTDDPVACEEFVEELLERGFAIRAIKHEGLELPRNEFDRVVKTAAGMMASKCICALLGIKPEEEKYRFGFTA
;
A
#
# COMPACT_ATOMS: atom_id res chain seq x y z
N MET A 1 20.45 7.95 -16.46
CA MET A 1 19.55 8.27 -15.33
C MET A 1 18.51 7.16 -15.28
N MET A 2 18.40 6.43 -14.17
CA MET A 2 17.24 5.57 -13.94
C MET A 2 16.13 6.45 -13.36
N ILE A 3 14.96 6.42 -14.00
CA ILE A 3 13.74 7.00 -13.45
C ILE A 3 13.28 6.05 -12.35
N PRO A 4 12.91 6.53 -11.14
CA PRO A 4 12.37 5.65 -10.12
C PRO A 4 11.14 4.95 -10.68
N LYS A 5 11.12 3.60 -10.62
CA LYS A 5 10.08 2.80 -11.26
C LYS A 5 8.71 3.09 -10.67
N TYR A 6 8.60 3.40 -9.39
CA TYR A 6 7.34 3.73 -8.76
C TYR A 6 7.41 5.06 -8.01
N THR A 7 6.34 5.84 -8.10
CA THR A 7 6.15 7.05 -7.29
C THR A 7 4.72 7.11 -6.76
N ILE A 8 4.57 7.16 -5.44
CA ILE A 8 3.30 7.18 -4.73
C ILE A 8 3.08 8.59 -4.21
N GLU A 9 2.01 9.24 -4.64
CA GLU A 9 1.61 10.55 -4.16
C GLU A 9 0.50 10.40 -3.13
N TYR A 10 0.66 11.05 -1.99
CA TYR A 10 -0.30 10.97 -0.88
C TYR A 10 -0.40 12.29 -0.14
N THR A 11 -1.40 12.41 0.71
CA THR A 11 -1.57 13.55 1.60
C THR A 11 -1.65 13.12 3.04
N ALA A 12 -0.77 13.70 3.85
CA ALA A 12 -0.88 13.68 5.29
C ALA A 12 -1.80 14.83 5.73
N GLN A 13 -2.95 14.51 6.33
CA GLN A 13 -3.80 15.52 6.94
C GLN A 13 -3.30 15.82 8.35
N PHE A 14 -2.69 17.00 8.51
CA PHE A 14 -2.36 17.54 9.81
C PHE A 14 -3.33 18.67 10.16
N LYS A 15 -4.34 18.34 10.98
CA LYS A 15 -5.39 19.27 11.45
C LYS A 15 -6.15 19.94 10.29
N LYS A 16 -5.74 21.15 9.88
CA LYS A 16 -6.39 21.98 8.83
C LYS A 16 -5.58 22.08 7.54
N HIS A 17 -4.38 21.49 7.49
CA HIS A 17 -3.50 21.55 6.33
C HIS A 17 -3.28 20.13 5.78
N ALA A 18 -3.64 19.94 4.51
CA ALA A 18 -3.29 18.75 3.75
C ALA A 18 -1.96 19.04 3.05
N GLN A 19 -0.88 18.40 3.52
CA GLN A 19 0.43 18.54 2.88
C GLN A 19 0.62 17.41 1.86
N PRO A 20 0.87 17.72 0.58
CA PRO A 20 1.18 16.70 -0.41
C PRO A 20 2.59 16.17 -0.17
N HIS A 21 2.72 14.85 -0.21
CA HIS A 21 3.97 14.13 -0.11
C HIS A 21 4.06 13.12 -1.26
N HIS A 22 5.28 12.73 -1.59
CA HIS A 22 5.53 11.62 -2.49
C HIS A 22 6.59 10.70 -1.91
N HIS A 23 6.51 9.43 -2.29
CA HIS A 23 7.50 8.40 -2.01
C HIS A 23 7.87 7.73 -3.32
N SER A 24 9.16 7.48 -3.56
CA SER A 24 9.64 6.87 -4.80
C SER A 24 10.47 5.64 -4.48
N THR A 25 10.24 4.56 -5.21
CA THR A 25 10.94 3.28 -5.04
C THR A 25 11.09 2.57 -6.37
N ASP A 26 12.15 1.77 -6.52
CA ASP A 26 12.37 0.91 -7.68
C ASP A 26 11.85 -0.53 -7.47
N ASP A 27 11.49 -0.87 -6.23
CA ASP A 27 11.02 -2.19 -5.84
C ASP A 27 9.48 -2.24 -5.81
N PRO A 28 8.84 -3.09 -6.63
CA PRO A 28 7.38 -3.26 -6.60
C PRO A 28 6.87 -3.77 -5.24
N VAL A 29 7.63 -4.55 -4.49
CA VAL A 29 7.22 -5.03 -3.16
C VAL A 29 7.21 -3.87 -2.17
N ALA A 30 8.29 -3.07 -2.13
CA ALA A 30 8.35 -1.88 -1.30
C ALA A 30 7.25 -0.86 -1.64
N CYS A 31 6.81 -0.81 -2.90
CA CYS A 31 5.66 0.01 -3.31
C CYS A 31 4.37 -0.46 -2.62
N GLU A 32 4.10 -1.76 -2.64
CA GLU A 32 2.92 -2.36 -1.99
C GLU A 32 2.97 -2.21 -0.47
N GLU A 33 4.12 -2.43 0.17
CA GLU A 33 4.34 -2.21 1.60
C GLU A 33 4.13 -0.74 2.00
N PHE A 34 4.60 0.20 1.19
CA PHE A 34 4.36 1.62 1.49
C PHE A 34 2.88 1.98 1.35
N VAL A 35 2.18 1.46 0.33
CA VAL A 35 0.73 1.65 0.20
C VAL A 35 -0.01 1.06 1.40
N GLU A 36 0.41 -0.10 1.90
CA GLU A 36 -0.12 -0.70 3.13
C GLU A 36 0.06 0.25 4.33
N GLU A 37 1.25 0.82 4.54
CA GLU A 37 1.48 1.78 5.62
C GLU A 37 0.58 3.03 5.50
N LEU A 38 0.33 3.51 4.27
CA LEU A 38 -0.57 4.64 4.04
C LEU A 38 -2.01 4.28 4.41
N LEU A 39 -2.46 3.07 4.07
CA LEU A 39 -3.79 2.57 4.44
C LEU A 39 -3.93 2.44 5.96
N GLU A 40 -2.93 1.84 6.63
CA GLU A 40 -2.91 1.65 8.08
C GLU A 40 -2.96 2.99 8.83
N ARG A 41 -2.22 4.00 8.34
CA ARG A 41 -2.16 5.35 8.94
C ARG A 41 -3.32 6.26 8.52
N GLY A 42 -4.19 5.80 7.61
CA GLY A 42 -5.34 6.56 7.12
C GLY A 42 -4.97 7.77 6.25
N PHE A 43 -3.84 7.71 5.55
CA PHE A 43 -3.44 8.76 4.61
C PHE A 43 -4.19 8.64 3.28
N ALA A 44 -4.55 9.79 2.70
CA ALA A 44 -5.23 9.80 1.41
C ALA A 44 -4.22 9.64 0.27
N ILE A 45 -4.26 8.48 -0.40
CA ILE A 45 -3.48 8.18 -1.60
C ILE A 45 -4.10 8.95 -2.78
N ARG A 46 -3.29 9.70 -3.51
CA ARG A 46 -3.71 10.52 -4.65
C ARG A 46 -3.43 9.84 -5.99
N ALA A 47 -2.23 9.31 -6.15
CA ALA A 47 -1.81 8.64 -7.38
C ALA A 47 -0.68 7.64 -7.09
N ILE A 48 -0.59 6.60 -7.89
CA ILE A 48 0.58 5.73 -7.97
C ILE A 48 1.04 5.78 -9.42
N LYS A 49 2.31 6.10 -9.64
CA LYS A 49 2.92 6.27 -10.96
C LYS A 49 3.96 5.18 -11.17
N HIS A 50 3.97 4.58 -12.36
CA HIS A 50 5.02 3.69 -12.82
C HIS A 50 5.81 4.34 -13.96
N GLU A 51 7.13 4.46 -13.81
CA GLU A 51 8.02 5.14 -14.77
C GLU A 51 7.57 6.56 -15.14
N GLY A 52 6.96 7.27 -14.17
CA GLY A 52 6.43 8.63 -14.36
C GLY A 52 5.02 8.71 -14.95
N LEU A 53 4.42 7.58 -15.35
CA LEU A 53 3.05 7.50 -15.84
C LEU A 53 2.10 7.04 -14.72
N GLU A 54 0.94 7.67 -14.58
CA GLU A 54 -0.08 7.19 -13.64
C GLU A 54 -0.52 5.77 -13.98
N LEU A 55 -0.60 4.92 -12.96
CA LEU A 55 -1.07 3.56 -13.13
C LEU A 55 -2.51 3.56 -13.66
N PRO A 56 -2.82 2.70 -14.63
CA PRO A 56 -4.19 2.40 -15.00
C PRO A 56 -5.03 2.03 -13.79
N ARG A 57 -6.32 2.40 -13.80
CA ARG A 57 -7.23 2.18 -12.65
C ARG A 57 -7.26 0.72 -12.17
N ASN A 58 -7.25 -0.24 -13.09
CA ASN A 58 -7.20 -1.67 -12.76
C ASN A 58 -5.91 -2.07 -12.04
N GLU A 59 -4.77 -1.47 -12.39
CA GLU A 59 -3.49 -1.73 -11.73
C GLU A 59 -3.40 -1.03 -10.38
N PHE A 60 -3.88 0.21 -10.30
CA PHE A 60 -4.03 0.93 -9.04
C PHE A 60 -4.91 0.14 -8.05
N ASP A 61 -6.10 -0.29 -8.47
CA ASP A 61 -7.04 -1.06 -7.64
C ASP A 61 -6.41 -2.39 -7.20
N ARG A 62 -5.58 -3.01 -8.06
CA ARG A 62 -4.85 -4.23 -7.72
C ARG A 62 -3.82 -3.98 -6.63
N VAL A 63 -2.99 -2.94 -6.74
CA VAL A 63 -1.98 -2.58 -5.72
C VAL A 63 -2.66 -2.30 -4.38
N VAL A 64 -3.73 -1.50 -4.38
CA VAL A 64 -4.50 -1.19 -3.16
C VAL A 64 -5.11 -2.46 -2.55
N LYS A 65 -5.64 -3.37 -3.39
CA LYS A 65 -6.19 -4.65 -2.91
C LYS A 65 -5.13 -5.55 -2.28
N THR A 66 -3.94 -5.64 -2.88
CA THR A 66 -2.81 -6.40 -2.32
C THR A 66 -2.40 -5.82 -0.97
N ALA A 67 -2.18 -4.51 -0.90
CA ALA A 67 -1.81 -3.81 0.33
C ALA A 67 -2.87 -3.97 1.44
N ALA A 68 -4.16 -3.86 1.11
CA ALA A 68 -5.25 -4.10 2.06
C ALA A 68 -5.28 -5.55 2.55
N GLY A 69 -4.98 -6.52 1.68
CA GLY A 69 -4.84 -7.93 2.04
C GLY A 69 -3.68 -8.18 3.00
N MET A 70 -2.53 -7.56 2.74
CA MET A 70 -1.35 -7.63 3.62
C MET A 70 -1.65 -7.04 5.00
N MET A 71 -2.24 -5.84 5.05
CA MET A 71 -2.66 -5.20 6.30
C MET A 71 -3.63 -6.10 7.09
N ALA A 72 -4.67 -6.62 6.45
CA ALA A 72 -5.64 -7.50 7.10
C ALA A 72 -4.98 -8.78 7.64
N SER A 73 -4.11 -9.41 6.85
CA SER A 73 -3.35 -10.60 7.26
C SER A 73 -2.50 -10.32 8.50
N LYS A 74 -1.73 -9.22 8.50
CA LYS A 74 -0.90 -8.82 9.66
C LYS A 74 -1.74 -8.54 10.89
N CYS A 75 -2.83 -7.77 10.76
CA CYS A 75 -3.72 -7.49 11.88
C CYS A 75 -4.34 -8.76 12.47
N ILE A 76 -4.82 -9.68 11.63
CA ILE A 76 -5.44 -10.93 12.08
C ILE A 76 -4.41 -11.83 12.77
N CYS A 77 -3.23 -12.01 12.16
CA CYS A 77 -2.15 -12.80 12.75
C CYS A 77 -1.74 -12.23 14.11
N ALA A 78 -1.56 -10.90 14.21
CA ALA A 78 -1.17 -10.24 15.44
C ALA A 78 -2.25 -10.32 16.54
N LEU A 79 -3.53 -10.10 16.19
CA LEU A 79 -4.62 -10.04 17.16
C LEU A 79 -5.11 -11.43 17.62
N LEU A 80 -5.01 -12.45 16.76
CA LEU A 80 -5.42 -13.82 17.09
C LEU A 80 -4.24 -14.70 17.52
N GLY A 81 -3.00 -14.23 17.39
CA GLY A 81 -1.79 -15.02 17.69
C GLY A 81 -1.61 -16.23 16.76
N ILE A 82 -2.13 -16.16 15.54
CA ILE A 82 -2.06 -17.24 14.54
C ILE A 82 -0.98 -16.96 13.51
N LYS A 83 -0.52 -18.01 12.83
CA LYS A 83 0.47 -17.87 11.76
C LYS A 83 -0.19 -17.48 10.43
N PRO A 84 0.55 -16.84 9.50
CA PRO A 84 0.03 -16.45 8.19
C PRO A 84 -0.59 -17.61 7.39
N GLU A 85 -0.07 -18.83 7.53
CA GLU A 85 -0.60 -20.00 6.84
C GLU A 85 -1.99 -20.38 7.36
N GLU A 86 -2.20 -20.25 8.68
CA GLU A 86 -3.50 -20.52 9.30
C GLU A 86 -4.50 -19.41 8.98
N GLU A 87 -4.06 -18.15 8.98
CA GLU A 87 -4.88 -17.01 8.55
C GLU A 87 -5.36 -17.22 7.10
N LYS A 88 -4.45 -17.48 6.16
CA LYS A 88 -4.77 -17.74 4.76
C LYS A 88 -5.74 -18.91 4.59
N TYR A 89 -5.60 -19.96 5.39
CA TYR A 89 -6.53 -21.09 5.37
C TYR A 89 -7.94 -20.70 5.88
N ARG A 90 -8.03 -19.89 6.93
CA ARG A 90 -9.29 -19.55 7.62
C ARG A 90 -10.04 -18.38 6.99
N PHE A 91 -9.33 -17.36 6.53
CA PHE A 91 -9.88 -16.08 6.10
C PHE A 91 -9.53 -15.72 4.66
N GLY A 92 -8.51 -16.37 4.09
CA GLY A 92 -8.17 -16.22 2.68
C GLY A 92 -7.43 -14.93 2.34
N PHE A 93 -6.87 -14.21 3.32
CA PHE A 93 -5.99 -13.09 2.99
C PHE A 93 -4.65 -13.63 2.45
N THR A 94 -4.07 -12.86 1.54
CA THR A 94 -2.82 -13.24 0.88
C THR A 94 -1.70 -12.52 1.61
N ALA A 95 -0.94 -13.26 2.41
CA ALA A 95 0.41 -12.88 2.80
C ALA A 95 1.37 -13.07 1.62
#